data_AF-A0A7J4JPF4-F1
#
_entry.id   AF-A0A7J4JPF4-F1
#
_cell.length_a   1.000
_cell.length_b   1.000
_cell.length_c   1.000
_cell.angle_alpha   90.00
_cell.angle_beta   90.00
_cell.angle_gamma   90.00
#
_symmetry.space_group_name_H-M   'P 1'
#
loop_
_entity.id
_entity.type
_entity.pdbx_description
1 polymer ?
#
loop_
_entity_poly.entity_id
_entity_poly.type
_entity_poly.pdbx_seq_one_letter_code
_entity_poly.pdbx_strand_id
1 'polypeptide(L)'
;MAIVRKRDLKALNATDLKAKLAEMEALVASELNAMKSAGRPANAGKYREAKRLKARILTFLTQKNVMGSEARNLKKNPRNPPSAKKAEAAKPAVEKVKA
;
A
#
# COMPACT_ATOMS: atom_id res chain seq x y z
N MET A 1 -8.67 7.98 -18.52
CA MET A 1 -8.15 6.61 -18.34
C MET A 1 -9.25 5.82 -17.64
N ALA A 2 -9.48 4.55 -18.00
CA ALA A 2 -10.53 3.78 -17.35
C ALA A 2 -10.13 3.44 -15.90
N ILE A 3 -11.06 3.62 -14.96
CA ILE A 3 -10.85 3.26 -13.56
C ILE A 3 -10.74 1.73 -13.46
N VAL A 4 -9.54 1.22 -13.20
CA VAL A 4 -9.32 -0.22 -12.99
C VAL A 4 -9.88 -0.61 -11.61
N ARG A 5 -10.85 -1.54 -11.59
CA ARG A 5 -11.48 -1.97 -10.34
C ARG A 5 -10.58 -2.96 -9.61
N LYS A 6 -10.74 -3.03 -8.29
CA LYS A 6 -9.99 -3.96 -7.43
C LYS A 6 -10.16 -5.42 -7.86
N ARG A 7 -11.38 -5.81 -8.25
CA ARG A 7 -11.70 -7.18 -8.71
C ARG A 7 -10.88 -7.55 -9.95
N ASP A 8 -10.70 -6.60 -10.86
CA ASP A 8 -9.98 -6.81 -12.12
C ASP A 8 -8.49 -7.02 -11.81
N LEU A 9 -7.90 -6.24 -10.90
CA LEU A 9 -6.51 -6.43 -10.45
C LEU A 9 -6.28 -7.77 -9.75
N LYS A 10 -7.27 -8.27 -9.00
CA LYS A 10 -7.15 -9.56 -8.30
C LYS A 10 -7.11 -10.74 -9.29
N ALA A 11 -7.88 -10.64 -10.39
CA ALA A 11 -7.99 -11.66 -11.42
C ALA A 11 -6.75 -11.77 -12.31
N LEU A 12 -5.90 -10.74 -12.37
CA LEU A 12 -4.70 -10.72 -13.21
C LEU A 12 -3.57 -11.59 -12.65
N ASN A 13 -2.78 -12.18 -13.54
CA ASN A 13 -1.57 -12.92 -13.16
C ASN A 13 -0.41 -11.97 -12.82
N ALA A 14 0.65 -12.52 -12.24
CA ALA A 14 1.82 -11.74 -11.84
C ALA A 14 2.49 -11.03 -13.04
N THR A 15 2.52 -11.69 -14.19
CA THR A 15 2.99 -11.14 -15.47
C THR A 15 2.18 -9.92 -15.89
N ASP A 16 0.86 -10.03 -15.87
CA ASP A 16 -0.04 -8.97 -16.32
C ASP A 16 -0.03 -7.79 -15.35
N LEU A 17 0.10 -8.07 -14.05
CA LEU A 17 0.31 -7.04 -13.03
C LEU A 17 1.62 -6.29 -13.26
N LYS A 18 2.71 -6.97 -13.62
CA LYS A 18 3.99 -6.32 -13.97
C LYS A 18 3.89 -5.50 -15.26
N ALA A 19 3.20 -6.00 -16.28
CA ALA A 19 2.97 -5.26 -17.52
C ALA A 19 2.19 -3.96 -17.25
N LYS A 20 1.08 -4.06 -16.50
CA LYS A 20 0.31 -2.88 -16.08
C LYS A 20 1.12 -1.93 -15.18
N LEU A 21 2.01 -2.46 -14.34
CA LEU A 21 2.89 -1.62 -13.54
C LEU A 21 3.80 -0.77 -14.43
N ALA A 22 4.44 -1.38 -15.44
CA ALA A 22 5.32 -0.66 -16.36
C ALA A 22 4.57 0.43 -17.15
N GLU A 23 3.36 0.15 -17.61
CA GLU A 23 2.49 1.16 -18.25
C GLU A 23 2.23 2.36 -17.32
N MET A 24 1.89 2.09 -16.06
CA MET A 24 1.62 3.15 -15.09
C MET A 24 2.87 3.94 -14.72
N GLU A 25 4.03 3.30 -14.70
CA GLU A 25 5.31 3.96 -14.47
C GLU A 25 5.69 4.89 -15.63
N ALA A 26 5.51 4.45 -16.86
CA ALA A 26 5.72 5.27 -18.05
C ALA A 26 4.82 6.52 -18.05
N LEU A 27 3.53 6.35 -17.71
CA LEU A 27 2.58 7.47 -17.60
C LEU A 27 2.99 8.46 -16.50
N VAL A 28 3.36 7.97 -15.32
CA VAL A 28 3.82 8.82 -14.22
C VAL A 28 5.09 9.56 -14.58
N ALA A 29 6.03 8.92 -15.28
CA ALA A 29 7.28 9.53 -15.75
C ALA A 29 7.02 10.63 -16.80
N SER A 30 6.12 10.37 -17.75
CA SER A 30 5.69 11.36 -18.76
C SER A 30 5.12 12.62 -18.09
N GLU A 31 4.19 12.46 -17.16
CA GLU A 31 3.58 13.58 -16.44
C GLU A 31 4.56 14.30 -15.52
N LEU A 32 5.53 13.57 -14.93
CA LEU A 32 6.63 14.18 -14.17
C LEU A 32 7.53 15.05 -15.05
N ASN A 33 7.83 14.60 -16.28
CA ASN A 33 8.63 15.39 -17.21
C ASN A 33 7.87 16.65 -17.66
N ALA A 34 6.57 16.54 -17.92
CA ALA A 34 5.73 17.71 -18.18
C ALA A 34 5.74 18.69 -17.00
N MET A 35 5.68 18.18 -15.77
CA MET A 35 5.74 18.98 -14.55
C MET A 35 7.09 19.70 -14.37
N LYS A 36 8.20 19.09 -14.77
CA LYS A 36 9.52 19.75 -14.73
C LYS A 36 9.58 20.99 -15.64
N SER A 37 8.89 20.96 -16.77
CA SER A 37 8.85 22.08 -17.72
C SER A 37 7.83 23.14 -17.33
N ALA A 38 6.63 22.74 -16.91
CA ALA A 38 5.48 23.65 -16.72
C ALA A 38 5.12 23.93 -15.26
N GLY A 39 5.84 23.36 -14.28
CA GLY A 39 5.54 23.44 -12.84
C GLY A 39 4.30 22.66 -12.40
N ARG A 40 3.56 22.06 -13.34
CA ARG A 40 2.35 21.26 -13.08
C ARG A 40 2.25 20.09 -14.06
N PRO A 41 1.65 18.95 -13.67
CA PRO A 41 1.39 17.85 -14.59
C PRO A 41 0.47 18.33 -15.72
N ALA A 42 0.67 17.80 -16.93
CA ALA A 42 -0.17 18.11 -18.08
C ALA A 42 -1.62 17.67 -17.83
N ASN A 43 -1.80 16.54 -17.15
CA ASN A 43 -3.10 16.11 -16.66
C ASN A 43 -3.04 15.62 -15.21
N ALA A 44 -3.38 16.51 -14.28
CA ALA A 44 -3.36 16.22 -12.84
C ALA A 44 -4.28 15.05 -12.43
N GLY A 45 -5.42 14.87 -13.10
CA GLY A 45 -6.35 13.76 -12.84
C GLY A 45 -5.71 12.42 -13.20
N LYS A 46 -5.22 12.31 -14.43
CA LYS A 46 -4.51 11.11 -14.92
C LYS A 46 -3.29 10.79 -14.07
N TYR A 47 -2.50 11.80 -13.70
CA TYR A 47 -1.33 11.64 -12.84
C TYR A 47 -1.68 11.03 -11.47
N ARG A 48 -2.70 11.57 -10.81
CA ARG A 48 -3.17 11.07 -9.50
C ARG A 48 -3.72 9.65 -9.60
N GLU A 49 -4.46 9.35 -10.65
CA GLU A 49 -5.00 8.01 -10.91
C GLU A 49 -3.90 6.98 -11.18
N ALA A 50 -2.93 7.30 -12.03
CA ALA A 50 -1.81 6.42 -12.34
C ALA A 50 -0.96 6.12 -11.09
N LYS A 51 -0.70 7.12 -10.25
CA LYS A 51 -0.04 6.93 -8.94
C LYS A 51 -0.82 5.99 -8.02
N ARG A 52 -2.14 6.18 -7.90
CA ARG A 52 -3.00 5.31 -7.08
C ARG A 52 -3.02 3.88 -7.62
N LEU A 53 -3.09 3.72 -8.93
CA LEU A 53 -3.11 2.41 -9.56
C LEU A 53 -1.78 1.69 -9.40
N LYS A 54 -0.64 2.37 -9.60
CA LYS A 54 0.70 1.84 -9.31
C LYS A 54 0.80 1.28 -7.90
N ALA A 55 0.37 2.04 -6.88
CA ALA A 55 0.40 1.59 -5.49
C ALA A 55 -0.46 0.34 -5.24
N ARG A 56 -1.64 0.27 -5.87
CA ARG A 56 -2.52 -0.91 -5.77
C ARG A 56 -1.90 -2.14 -6.42
N ILE A 57 -1.31 -1.99 -7.60
CA ILE A 57 -0.65 -3.10 -8.32
C ILE A 57 0.51 -3.63 -7.47
N LEU A 58 1.35 -2.75 -6.93
CA LEU A 58 2.43 -3.13 -6.01
C LEU A 58 1.90 -3.91 -4.82
N THR A 59 0.79 -3.46 -4.21
CA THR A 59 0.15 -4.17 -3.10
C THR A 59 -0.25 -5.60 -3.49
N PHE A 60 -0.84 -5.78 -4.68
CA PHE A 60 -1.23 -7.11 -5.15
C PHE A 60 -0.02 -8.00 -5.49
N LEU A 61 1.04 -7.43 -6.08
CA LEU A 61 2.29 -8.16 -6.33
C LEU A 61 2.94 -8.62 -5.01
N THR A 62 2.94 -7.78 -3.98
CA THR A 62 3.38 -8.14 -2.63
C THR A 62 2.50 -9.22 -2.00
N GLN A 63 1.17 -9.11 -2.10
CA GLN A 63 0.24 -10.12 -1.59
C GLN A 63 0.43 -11.49 -2.25
N LYS A 64 0.81 -11.52 -3.52
CA LYS A 64 1.12 -12.75 -4.25
C LYS A 64 2.53 -13.31 -3.95
N ASN A 65 3.28 -12.72 -3.01
CA ASN A 65 4.68 -13.05 -2.69
C ASN A 65 5.62 -12.99 -3.91
N VAL A 66 5.27 -12.24 -4.95
CA VAL A 66 6.10 -12.08 -6.16
C VAL A 66 7.24 -11.08 -5.93
N MET A 67 7.08 -10.20 -4.96
CA MET A 67 8.14 -9.35 -4.42
C MET A 67 8.55 -9.93 -3.08
N GLY A 68 9.86 -10.16 -2.89
CA GLY A 68 10.44 -10.83 -1.73
C GLY A 68 9.93 -10.32 -0.38
N SER A 69 10.07 -11.17 0.63
CA SER A 69 9.56 -11.08 2.00
C SER A 69 9.82 -9.78 2.79
N GLU A 70 10.63 -8.84 2.28
CA GLU A 70 10.91 -7.55 2.96
C GLU A 70 9.66 -6.67 3.13
N ALA A 71 8.71 -6.72 2.19
CA ALA A 71 7.50 -5.89 2.26
C ALA A 71 6.50 -6.34 3.33
N ARG A 72 6.63 -7.56 3.90
CA ARG A 72 5.79 -8.02 5.02
C ARG A 72 6.06 -7.24 6.31
N ASN A 73 7.23 -6.61 6.45
CA ASN A 73 7.59 -5.85 7.65
C ASN A 73 6.93 -4.45 7.75
N LEU A 74 6.35 -3.90 6.67
CA LEU A 74 5.62 -2.63 6.74
C LEU A 74 4.25 -2.72 7.45
N LYS A 75 3.77 -3.93 7.76
CA LYS A 75 2.51 -4.14 8.50
C LYS A 75 2.63 -3.84 10.01
N LYS A 76 3.83 -3.49 10.51
CA LYS A 76 4.11 -3.12 11.90
C LYS A 76 4.13 -1.62 12.18
N ASN A 77 3.56 -0.76 11.32
CA ASN A 77 3.42 0.66 11.64
C ASN A 77 1.93 1.07 11.78
N PRO A 78 1.37 1.02 13.00
CA PRO A 78 -0.02 1.29 13.26
C PRO A 78 -0.21 2.80 13.44
N ARG A 79 -0.41 3.55 12.36
CA ARG A 79 -0.97 4.92 12.50
C ARG A 79 -2.46 4.92 12.92
N ASN A 80 -3.01 3.76 13.27
CA ASN A 80 -4.13 3.63 14.20
C ASN A 80 -4.15 2.20 14.78
N PRO A 81 -3.65 1.94 16.00
CA PRO A 81 -3.83 0.65 16.66
C PRO A 81 -5.27 0.54 17.22
N PRO A 82 -6.01 -0.57 17.04
CA PRO A 82 -7.28 -0.81 17.74
C PRO A 82 -7.07 -1.18 19.22
N SER A 83 -6.07 -0.60 19.90
CA SER A 83 -5.68 -0.97 21.26
C SER A 83 -5.24 0.25 22.07
N ALA A 84 -6.20 1.13 22.38
CA ALA A 84 -6.09 2.10 23.46
C ALA A 84 -7.48 2.57 23.96
N LYS A 85 -8.37 1.64 24.28
CA LYS A 85 -9.44 1.91 25.26
C LYS A 85 -9.45 0.79 26.29
N LYS A 86 -8.76 1.06 27.40
CA LYS A 86 -8.99 0.61 28.78
C LYS A 86 -9.48 -0.83 28.95
N ALA A 87 -8.56 -1.77 29.15
CA ALA A 87 -8.83 -3.00 29.90
C ALA A 87 -7.53 -3.67 30.35
N GLU A 88 -6.78 -3.06 31.28
CA GLU A 88 -5.87 -3.84 32.12
C GLU A 88 -5.74 -3.14 33.49
N ALA A 89 -6.79 -3.29 34.30
CA ALA A 89 -6.70 -3.15 35.75
C ALA A 89 -7.04 -4.51 36.34
N ALA A 90 -6.11 -5.45 36.24
CA ALA A 90 -6.16 -6.71 36.98
C ALA A 90 -4.81 -7.41 36.89
N LYS A 91 -3.96 -7.25 37.91
CA LYS A 91 -3.01 -8.29 38.32
C LYS A 91 -2.93 -8.36 39.85
N PRO A 92 -2.70 -9.56 40.40
CA PRO A 92 -3.45 -10.09 41.52
C PRO A 92 -2.63 -10.20 42.81
N ALA A 93 -3.33 -10.59 43.87
CA ALA A 93 -2.83 -10.92 45.20
C ALA A 93 -1.58 -11.80 45.19
N VAL A 94 -0.63 -11.47 46.08
CA VAL A 94 0.37 -12.42 46.58
C VAL A 94 0.03 -12.72 48.03
N GLU A 95 -0.24 -13.98 48.27
CA GLU A 95 -0.63 -14.61 49.52
C GLU A 95 0.56 -14.79 50.46
N LYS A 96 0.24 -14.77 51.76
CA LYS A 96 1.08 -14.89 52.96
C LYS A 96 2.06 -16.08 52.95
N VAL A 97 3.25 -15.89 53.51
CA VAL A 97 3.94 -16.95 54.29
C VAL A 97 4.58 -16.34 55.54
N LYS A 98 4.41 -17.08 56.63
CA LYS A 98 4.61 -16.81 58.06
C LYS A 98 6.03 -17.20 58.48
N ALA A 99 6.66 -16.42 59.37
CA ALA A 99 7.61 -16.87 60.39
C ALA A 99 7.65 -15.81 61.50
#